data_AF-A0A6H0S4A5-F1
#
_entry.id   AF-A0A6H0S4A5-F1
#
_cell.length_a   1.000
_cell.length_b   1.000
_cell.length_c   1.000
_cell.angle_alpha   90.00
_cell.angle_beta   90.00
_cell.angle_gamma   90.00
#
_symmetry.space_group_name_H-M   'P 1'
#
loop_
_entity.id
_entity.type
_entity.pdbx_description
1 polymer ?
#
loop_
_entity_poly.entity_id
_entity_poly.type
_entity_poly.pdbx_seq_one_letter_code
_entity_poly.pdbx_strand_id
1 'polypeptide(L)'
;MSQCWGRPAAEAGAGWAVVDVETTGFRPGQARVVSVAALAVGDDGSVEHSVSSLLNPGVDPGPTHVHGLTAEMLAGQPTFGDIAPQLIEVLHGRTLVAHNVAFDYAFLAAEAELVGAQLPVDTVMCTVELARRLNLGTENLRLETLARHWGATQLRPHDALDDALVLAQILKPALVQARERRSWLPIRSVSRRIWPNGQITHDELRPLKVLAARMPCDHLNPGLYVAGRPLVQGMRIALSAEMTHTHEEVIERIIDAGLSYAENVDQQTSLVVCNDAAPAQGKGYQAVEQGIPLMGDAEFMTLIGQAVGGTDVEEFTDTTADGDQYALF
;
A
#
# COMPACT_ATOMS: atom_id res chain seq x y z
N MET A 1 14.63 -5.67 6.56
CA MET A 1 13.48 -6.58 6.34
C MET A 1 13.12 -6.47 4.87
N SER A 2 12.91 -7.59 4.18
CA SER A 2 12.46 -7.55 2.78
C SER A 2 11.12 -6.81 2.72
N GLN A 3 10.99 -5.81 1.85
CA GLN A 3 9.72 -5.12 1.67
C GLN A 3 8.73 -6.08 1.00
N CYS A 4 7.69 -6.47 1.74
CA CYS A 4 6.60 -7.26 1.22
C CYS A 4 5.60 -6.34 0.49
N TRP A 5 5.29 -6.70 -0.75
CA TRP A 5 4.36 -6.01 -1.64
C TRP A 5 3.31 -7.01 -2.11
N GLY A 6 2.11 -6.87 -1.56
CA GLY A 6 1.03 -7.83 -1.71
C GLY A 6 1.24 -9.10 -0.88
N ARG A 7 0.15 -9.85 -0.65
CA ARG A 7 0.19 -11.17 -0.02
C ARG A 7 -0.92 -12.05 -0.58
N PRO A 8 -0.71 -13.34 -0.89
CA PRO A 8 -1.81 -14.25 -1.20
C PRO A 8 -2.90 -14.21 -0.11
N ALA A 9 -4.17 -14.09 -0.50
CA ALA A 9 -5.26 -14.03 0.50
C ALA A 9 -5.40 -15.31 1.35
N ALA A 10 -4.87 -16.45 0.87
CA ALA A 10 -4.85 -17.72 1.58
C ALA A 10 -3.76 -17.80 2.66
N GLU A 11 -2.75 -16.93 2.62
CA GLU A 11 -1.67 -16.91 3.61
C GLU A 11 -2.15 -16.23 4.91
N ALA A 12 -1.82 -16.84 6.05
CA ALA A 12 -2.19 -16.32 7.36
C ALA A 12 -1.49 -14.98 7.64
N GLY A 13 -2.20 -14.07 8.31
CA GLY A 13 -1.66 -12.80 8.76
C GLY A 13 -1.51 -12.73 10.27
N ALA A 14 -1.01 -11.61 10.77
CA ALA A 14 -0.86 -11.34 12.20
C ALA A 14 -2.13 -10.66 12.81
N GLY A 15 -3.28 -10.79 12.16
CA GLY A 15 -4.52 -10.09 12.48
C GLY A 15 -4.59 -8.68 11.89
N TRP A 16 -5.72 -8.01 12.13
CA TRP A 16 -6.07 -6.74 11.47
C TRP A 16 -6.30 -5.65 12.51
N ALA A 17 -5.82 -4.43 12.24
CA ALA A 17 -6.19 -3.25 13.00
C ALA A 17 -6.94 -2.29 12.07
N VAL A 18 -8.26 -2.25 12.16
CA VAL A 18 -9.09 -1.36 11.34
C VAL A 18 -9.06 0.04 11.94
N VAL A 19 -8.68 1.03 11.16
CA VAL A 19 -8.47 2.41 11.59
C VAL A 19 -9.28 3.36 10.71
N ASP A 20 -9.82 4.39 11.34
CA ASP A 20 -10.37 5.56 10.67
C ASP A 20 -10.04 6.84 11.47
N VAL A 21 -9.78 7.95 10.78
CA VAL A 21 -9.54 9.26 11.38
C VAL A 21 -10.36 10.37 10.74
N GLU A 22 -10.87 11.28 11.58
CA GLU A 22 -11.39 12.57 11.15
C GLU A 22 -10.37 13.67 11.45
N THR A 23 -10.27 14.67 10.57
CA THR A 23 -9.13 15.62 10.58
C THR A 23 -9.56 17.05 10.30
N THR A 24 -8.76 18.01 10.76
CA THR A 24 -9.02 19.46 10.52
C THR A 24 -8.73 19.92 9.09
N GLY A 25 -8.25 19.03 8.21
CA GLY A 25 -7.88 19.33 6.83
C GLY A 25 -7.13 18.17 6.17
N PHE A 26 -6.62 18.36 4.96
CA PHE A 26 -6.10 17.25 4.14
C PHE A 26 -4.58 17.04 4.17
N ARG A 27 -3.85 17.83 4.95
CA ARG A 27 -2.37 17.83 4.95
C ARG A 27 -1.82 17.37 6.31
N PRO A 28 -1.32 16.12 6.42
CA PRO A 28 -0.64 15.65 7.62
C PRO A 28 0.48 16.61 8.05
N GLY A 29 0.65 16.79 9.36
CA GLY A 29 1.63 17.70 9.96
C GLY A 29 1.26 19.20 9.91
N GLN A 30 0.29 19.60 9.06
CA GLN A 30 -0.31 20.95 9.08
C GLN A 30 -1.71 20.92 9.71
N ALA A 31 -2.50 19.90 9.36
CA ALA A 31 -3.78 19.59 9.98
C ALA A 31 -3.61 18.60 11.14
N ARG A 32 -4.65 18.49 11.96
CA ARG A 32 -4.67 17.68 13.18
C ARG A 32 -5.77 16.64 13.12
N VAL A 33 -5.59 15.54 13.84
CA VAL A 33 -6.65 14.54 14.05
C VAL A 33 -7.63 15.07 15.11
N VAL A 34 -8.93 14.99 14.82
CA VAL A 34 -10.03 15.41 15.71
C VAL A 34 -10.90 14.26 16.20
N SER A 35 -10.86 13.13 15.51
CA SER A 35 -11.44 11.87 15.96
C SER A 35 -10.61 10.72 15.43
N VAL A 36 -10.46 9.66 16.22
CA VAL A 36 -9.82 8.42 15.80
C VAL A 36 -10.60 7.24 16.33
N ALA A 37 -10.68 6.18 15.53
CA ALA A 37 -11.08 4.86 15.97
C ALA A 37 -10.07 3.83 15.46
N ALA A 38 -9.72 2.88 16.33
CA ALA A 38 -8.94 1.71 15.95
C ALA A 38 -9.54 0.47 16.60
N LEU A 39 -9.76 -0.56 15.79
CA LEU A 39 -10.36 -1.83 16.18
C LEU A 39 -9.37 -2.96 15.89
N ALA A 40 -8.98 -3.71 16.91
CA ALA A 40 -8.30 -4.99 16.73
C ALA A 40 -9.34 -6.03 16.26
N VAL A 41 -9.14 -6.56 15.06
CA VAL A 41 -10.08 -7.46 14.39
C VAL A 41 -9.38 -8.80 14.11
N GLY A 42 -9.99 -9.88 14.58
CA GLY A 42 -9.54 -11.25 14.32
C GLY A 42 -9.83 -11.68 12.87
N ASP A 43 -9.25 -12.80 12.45
CA ASP A 43 -9.45 -13.35 11.09
C ASP A 43 -10.91 -13.77 10.81
N ASP A 44 -11.69 -14.02 11.87
CA ASP A 44 -13.12 -14.32 11.77
C ASP A 44 -13.99 -13.05 11.71
N GLY A 45 -13.38 -11.87 11.72
CA GLY A 45 -14.03 -10.56 11.69
C GLY A 45 -14.55 -10.07 13.05
N SER A 46 -14.27 -10.79 14.14
CA SER A 46 -14.65 -10.34 15.49
C SER A 46 -13.77 -9.18 15.96
N VAL A 47 -14.37 -8.20 16.64
CA VAL A 47 -13.64 -7.09 17.27
C VAL A 47 -13.20 -7.56 18.67
N GLU A 48 -11.89 -7.67 18.86
CA GLU A 48 -11.28 -8.17 20.11
C GLU A 48 -11.07 -7.05 21.13
N HIS A 49 -10.60 -5.90 20.64
CA HIS A 49 -10.27 -4.72 21.43
C HIS A 49 -10.49 -3.47 20.57
N SER A 50 -10.84 -2.34 21.18
CA SER A 50 -10.99 -1.08 20.46
C SER A 50 -10.59 0.12 21.28
N VAL A 51 -10.14 1.16 20.59
CA VAL A 51 -10.01 2.52 21.13
C VAL A 51 -10.74 3.46 20.18
N SER A 52 -11.51 4.40 20.74
CA SER A 52 -12.06 5.51 19.98
C SER A 52 -12.14 6.74 20.87
N SER A 53 -11.77 7.88 20.30
CA SER A 53 -11.78 9.14 21.04
C SER A 53 -11.96 10.32 20.09
N LEU A 54 -12.75 11.30 20.52
CA LEU A 54 -12.59 12.67 20.04
C LEU A 54 -11.29 13.21 20.61
N LEU A 55 -10.61 14.06 19.85
CA LEU A 55 -9.34 14.66 20.23
C LEU A 55 -9.44 16.17 20.18
N ASN A 56 -8.82 16.84 21.15
CA ASN A 56 -8.63 18.28 21.11
C ASN A 56 -7.44 18.60 20.19
N PRO A 57 -7.66 19.21 19.01
CA PRO A 57 -6.59 19.49 18.07
C PRO A 57 -5.75 20.72 18.47
N GLY A 58 -6.21 21.50 19.46
CA GLY A 58 -5.60 22.78 19.86
C GLY A 58 -5.68 23.88 18.79
N VAL A 59 -6.42 23.64 17.71
CA VAL A 59 -6.62 24.54 16.56
C VAL A 59 -8.09 24.48 16.10
N ASP A 60 -8.43 25.24 15.06
CA ASP A 60 -9.76 25.15 14.43
C ASP A 60 -10.08 23.70 13.99
N PRO A 61 -11.29 23.18 14.27
CA PRO A 61 -11.68 21.81 13.95
C PRO A 61 -11.77 21.52 12.45
N GLY A 62 -11.64 22.52 11.58
CA GLY A 62 -11.65 22.35 10.14
C GLY A 62 -13.06 22.21 9.58
N PRO A 63 -13.29 21.32 8.59
CA PRO A 63 -14.56 21.26 7.86
C PRO A 63 -15.65 20.58 8.69
N THR A 64 -16.17 21.27 9.71
CA THR A 64 -17.22 20.79 10.63
C THR A 64 -18.50 20.32 9.94
N HIS A 65 -18.77 20.79 8.71
CA HIS A 65 -19.89 20.33 7.88
C HIS A 65 -19.72 18.90 7.33
N VAL A 66 -18.52 18.33 7.39
CA VAL A 66 -18.21 16.95 6.98
C VAL A 66 -18.42 15.99 8.14
N HIS A 67 -17.65 16.17 9.22
CA HIS A 67 -17.62 15.24 10.37
C HIS A 67 -18.50 15.68 11.55
N GLY A 68 -19.11 16.87 11.52
CA GLY A 68 -20.03 17.35 12.55
C GLY A 68 -19.40 17.79 13.87
N LEU A 69 -18.07 17.77 14.00
CA LEU A 69 -17.37 18.06 15.26
C LEU A 69 -17.10 19.56 15.41
N THR A 70 -17.69 20.20 16.42
CA THR A 70 -17.48 21.63 16.70
C THR A 70 -16.34 21.86 17.68
N ALA A 71 -15.80 23.09 17.73
CA ALA A 71 -14.75 23.45 18.68
C ALA A 71 -15.19 23.22 20.14
N GLU A 72 -16.47 23.44 20.45
CA GLU A 72 -17.05 23.21 21.78
C GLU A 72 -17.09 21.72 22.15
N MET A 73 -17.35 20.82 21.18
CA MET A 73 -17.34 19.37 21.41
C MET A 73 -15.93 18.84 21.68
N LEU A 74 -14.92 19.44 21.02
CA LEU A 74 -13.52 19.04 21.13
C LEU A 74 -12.80 19.72 22.31
N ALA A 75 -13.36 20.80 22.86
CA ALA A 75 -12.81 21.46 24.03
C ALA A 75 -12.78 20.51 25.24
N GLY A 76 -11.60 20.33 25.81
CA GLY A 76 -11.39 19.45 26.98
C GLY A 76 -11.30 17.96 26.67
N GLN A 77 -11.41 17.55 25.39
CA GLN A 77 -11.06 16.21 24.95
C GLN A 77 -9.55 15.95 25.12
N PRO A 78 -9.11 14.68 25.23
CA PRO A 78 -7.69 14.35 25.26
C PRO A 78 -6.97 14.82 23.99
N THR A 79 -5.66 15.03 24.09
CA THR A 79 -4.80 15.21 22.92
C THR A 79 -4.40 13.85 22.33
N PHE A 80 -3.83 13.83 21.13
CA PHE A 80 -3.29 12.59 20.56
C PHE A 80 -2.23 11.93 21.47
N GLY A 81 -1.39 12.73 22.12
CA GLY A 81 -0.37 12.20 23.04
C GLY A 81 -0.96 11.42 24.22
N ASP A 82 -2.14 11.84 24.70
CA ASP A 82 -2.82 11.21 25.83
C ASP A 82 -3.41 9.83 25.48
N ILE A 83 -3.78 9.60 24.21
CA ILE A 83 -4.38 8.34 23.73
C ILE A 83 -3.41 7.44 22.96
N ALA A 84 -2.20 7.93 22.66
CA ALA A 84 -1.22 7.21 21.87
C ALA A 84 -0.88 5.82 22.44
N PRO A 85 -0.72 5.62 23.77
CA PRO A 85 -0.46 4.30 24.33
C PRO A 85 -1.56 3.27 24.00
N GLN A 86 -2.83 3.64 24.15
CA GLN A 86 -3.98 2.76 23.86
C GLN A 86 -4.07 2.44 22.36
N LEU A 87 -3.76 3.41 21.51
CA LEU A 87 -3.71 3.20 20.07
C LEU A 87 -2.58 2.24 19.68
N ILE A 88 -1.39 2.41 20.25
CA ILE A 88 -0.24 1.52 20.04
C ILE A 88 -0.57 0.08 20.43
N GLU A 89 -1.29 -0.14 21.53
CA GLU A 89 -1.71 -1.48 21.96
C GLU A 89 -2.64 -2.16 20.92
N VAL A 90 -3.58 -1.42 20.35
CA VAL A 90 -4.47 -1.94 19.29
C VAL A 90 -3.69 -2.26 18.01
N LEU A 91 -2.76 -1.40 17.62
CA LEU A 91 -2.00 -1.54 16.37
C LEU A 91 -0.93 -2.63 16.44
N HIS A 92 -0.42 -2.94 17.63
CA HIS A 92 0.76 -3.79 17.81
C HIS A 92 0.58 -5.17 17.17
N GLY A 93 1.54 -5.54 16.32
CA GLY A 93 1.61 -6.86 15.70
C GLY A 93 0.55 -7.13 14.65
N ARG A 94 -0.21 -6.13 14.18
CA ARG A 94 -1.32 -6.31 13.22
C ARG A 94 -1.06 -5.57 11.90
N THR A 95 -1.72 -5.99 10.83
CA THR A 95 -1.79 -5.19 9.59
C THR A 95 -2.81 -4.07 9.79
N LEU A 96 -2.38 -2.81 9.65
CA LEU A 96 -3.29 -1.66 9.72
C LEU A 96 -4.15 -1.62 8.45
N VAL A 97 -5.46 -1.56 8.61
CA VAL A 97 -6.44 -1.52 7.52
C VAL A 97 -7.22 -0.22 7.61
N ALA A 98 -7.33 0.52 6.53
CA ALA A 98 -8.22 1.67 6.46
C ALA A 98 -8.86 1.76 5.07
N HIS A 99 -9.92 2.57 4.96
CA HIS A 99 -10.59 2.74 3.67
C HIS A 99 -9.69 3.45 2.66
N ASN A 100 -9.02 4.51 3.10
CA ASN A 100 -7.98 5.19 2.34
C ASN A 100 -6.67 5.24 3.14
N VAL A 101 -6.02 4.08 3.28
CA VAL A 101 -4.89 3.89 4.21
C VAL A 101 -3.73 4.87 4.04
N ALA A 102 -3.50 5.42 2.84
CA ALA A 102 -2.49 6.45 2.63
C ALA A 102 -2.79 7.73 3.41
N PHE A 103 -4.08 8.09 3.55
CA PHE A 103 -4.54 9.23 4.31
C PHE A 103 -4.47 8.96 5.81
N ASP A 104 -5.14 7.91 6.28
CA ASP A 104 -5.25 7.58 7.71
C ASP A 104 -3.87 7.36 8.34
N TYR A 105 -3.03 6.54 7.70
CA TYR A 105 -1.70 6.25 8.20
C TYR A 105 -0.80 7.49 8.23
N ALA A 106 -0.89 8.37 7.21
CA ALA A 106 -0.07 9.59 7.19
C ALA A 106 -0.45 10.56 8.32
N PHE A 107 -1.73 10.64 8.68
CA PHE A 107 -2.17 11.43 9.84
C PHE A 107 -1.72 10.82 11.16
N LEU A 108 -1.87 9.50 11.33
CA LEU A 108 -1.38 8.83 12.52
C LEU A 108 0.14 8.97 12.67
N ALA A 109 0.89 8.83 11.57
CA ALA A 109 2.34 9.03 11.53
C ALA A 109 2.69 10.45 11.97
N ALA A 110 2.08 11.48 11.36
CA ALA A 110 2.36 12.87 11.70
C ALA A 110 2.05 13.22 13.16
N GLU A 111 0.93 12.74 13.70
CA GLU A 111 0.59 12.95 15.11
C GLU A 111 1.55 12.18 16.05
N ALA A 112 1.95 10.95 15.68
CA ALA A 112 2.92 10.17 16.44
C ALA A 112 4.31 10.83 16.45
N GLU A 113 4.78 11.33 15.31
CA GLU A 113 6.04 12.09 15.23
C GLU A 113 6.00 13.35 16.10
N LEU A 114 4.87 14.07 16.12
CA LEU A 114 4.68 15.29 16.91
C LEU A 114 4.82 15.03 18.42
N VAL A 115 4.37 13.87 18.90
CA VAL A 115 4.44 13.50 20.33
C VAL A 115 5.61 12.56 20.65
N GLY A 116 6.49 12.27 19.68
CA GLY A 116 7.63 11.37 19.85
C GLY A 116 7.25 9.91 20.06
N ALA A 117 6.07 9.49 19.61
CA ALA A 117 5.57 8.12 19.73
C ALA A 117 5.98 7.24 18.54
N GLN A 118 6.20 5.96 18.80
CA GLN A 118 6.47 4.96 17.78
C GLN A 118 5.20 4.16 17.45
N LEU A 119 4.63 4.35 16.27
CA LEU A 119 3.60 3.43 15.76
C LEU A 119 4.19 2.04 15.47
N PRO A 120 3.66 0.95 16.08
CA PRO A 120 4.13 -0.42 15.88
C PRO A 120 3.48 -1.04 14.63
N VAL A 121 3.49 -0.31 13.52
CA VAL A 121 2.88 -0.74 12.25
C VAL A 121 3.99 -1.09 11.28
N ASP A 122 4.00 -2.34 10.81
CA ASP A 122 4.96 -2.84 9.81
C ASP A 122 4.30 -3.09 8.44
N THR A 123 2.97 -3.29 8.43
CA THR A 123 2.20 -3.50 7.20
C THR A 123 0.87 -2.76 7.23
N VAL A 124 0.44 -2.29 6.06
CA VAL A 124 -0.84 -1.60 5.85
C VAL A 124 -1.63 -2.23 4.70
N MET A 125 -2.95 -2.07 4.68
CA MET A 125 -3.81 -2.49 3.58
C MET A 125 -4.92 -1.46 3.33
N CYS A 126 -5.12 -1.13 2.05
CA CYS A 126 -6.17 -0.22 1.60
C CYS A 126 -7.40 -0.99 1.11
N THR A 127 -8.58 -0.76 1.67
CA THR A 127 -9.79 -1.47 1.21
C THR A 127 -10.35 -0.93 -0.09
N VAL A 128 -10.11 0.33 -0.46
CA VAL A 128 -10.41 0.83 -1.81
C VAL A 128 -9.61 0.07 -2.86
N GLU A 129 -8.33 -0.19 -2.59
CA GLU A 129 -7.48 -0.96 -3.49
C GLU A 129 -7.94 -2.42 -3.58
N LEU A 130 -8.28 -3.03 -2.44
CA LEU A 130 -8.83 -4.38 -2.41
C LEU A 130 -10.14 -4.47 -3.20
N ALA A 131 -11.08 -3.56 -2.98
CA ALA A 131 -12.36 -3.52 -3.68
C ALA A 131 -12.18 -3.34 -5.19
N ARG A 132 -11.19 -2.56 -5.63
CA ARG A 132 -10.83 -2.40 -7.04
C ARG A 132 -10.35 -3.71 -7.66
N ARG A 133 -9.45 -4.44 -6.98
CA ARG A 133 -8.98 -5.77 -7.42
C ARG A 133 -10.11 -6.80 -7.47
N LEU A 134 -11.03 -6.72 -6.52
CA LEU A 134 -12.21 -7.58 -6.48
C LEU A 134 -13.24 -7.22 -7.57
N ASN A 135 -13.07 -6.12 -8.32
CA ASN A 135 -13.95 -5.72 -9.42
C ASN A 135 -15.44 -5.97 -9.12
N LEU A 136 -15.93 -5.35 -8.05
CA LEU A 136 -17.24 -5.66 -7.45
C LEU A 136 -18.43 -5.22 -8.30
N GLY A 137 -18.19 -4.44 -9.36
CA GLY A 137 -19.25 -3.88 -10.21
C GLY A 137 -20.08 -2.78 -9.52
N THR A 138 -19.54 -2.14 -8.48
CA THR A 138 -20.19 -1.03 -7.77
C THR A 138 -20.03 0.29 -8.54
N GLU A 139 -20.93 1.24 -8.31
CA GLU A 139 -20.95 2.53 -8.99
C GLU A 139 -19.75 3.43 -8.62
N ASN A 140 -19.22 3.24 -7.42
CA ASN A 140 -18.00 3.84 -6.92
C ASN A 140 -17.42 2.96 -5.80
N LEU A 141 -16.30 3.38 -5.19
CA LEU A 141 -15.61 2.64 -4.14
C LEU A 141 -15.66 3.35 -2.79
N ARG A 142 -16.63 4.24 -2.55
CA ARG A 142 -16.83 4.88 -1.24
C ARG A 142 -17.30 3.87 -0.21
N LEU A 143 -16.98 4.11 1.06
CA LEU A 143 -17.38 3.22 2.16
C LEU A 143 -18.89 2.97 2.19
N GLU A 144 -19.71 4.00 2.00
CA GLU A 144 -21.18 3.89 1.93
C GLU A 144 -21.67 2.91 0.85
N THR A 145 -21.02 2.91 -0.32
CA THR A 145 -21.37 2.07 -1.45
C THR A 145 -20.94 0.63 -1.19
N LEU A 146 -19.73 0.44 -0.64
CA LEU A 146 -19.23 -0.87 -0.25
C LEU A 146 -20.05 -1.49 0.89
N ALA A 147 -20.43 -0.68 1.88
CA ALA A 147 -21.31 -1.08 2.98
C ALA A 147 -22.64 -1.63 2.43
N ARG A 148 -23.28 -0.89 1.51
CA ARG A 148 -24.51 -1.35 0.83
C ARG A 148 -24.30 -2.64 0.04
N HIS A 149 -23.18 -2.76 -0.69
CA HIS A 149 -22.86 -3.95 -1.48
C HIS A 149 -22.80 -5.22 -0.62
N TRP A 150 -22.20 -5.15 0.57
CA TRP A 150 -22.08 -6.28 1.49
C TRP A 150 -23.15 -6.31 2.60
N GLY A 151 -24.15 -5.43 2.55
CA GLY A 151 -25.26 -5.40 3.50
C GLY A 151 -24.90 -4.88 4.90
N ALA A 152 -23.79 -4.16 5.05
CA ALA A 152 -23.44 -3.45 6.29
C ALA A 152 -24.26 -2.16 6.41
N THR A 153 -24.68 -1.83 7.63
CA THR A 153 -25.43 -0.59 7.92
C THR A 153 -24.48 0.46 8.47
N GLN A 154 -24.40 1.61 7.80
CA GLN A 154 -23.72 2.81 8.27
C GLN A 154 -24.77 3.77 8.84
N LEU A 155 -24.59 4.20 10.08
CA LEU A 155 -25.55 5.02 10.82
C LEU A 155 -25.17 6.50 10.80
N ARG A 156 -23.88 6.80 10.89
CA ARG A 156 -23.29 8.13 11.00
C ARG A 156 -22.06 8.21 10.10
N PRO A 157 -22.23 8.46 8.78
CA PRO A 157 -21.11 8.70 7.90
C PRO A 157 -20.23 9.84 8.40
N HIS A 158 -18.90 9.73 8.25
CA HIS A 158 -17.92 10.70 8.77
C HIS A 158 -17.87 10.77 10.31
N ASP A 159 -18.22 9.65 10.98
CA ASP A 159 -17.91 9.40 12.38
C ASP A 159 -16.88 8.26 12.43
N ALA A 160 -15.68 8.56 12.90
CA ALA A 160 -14.56 7.60 12.85
C ALA A 160 -14.90 6.21 13.44
N LEU A 161 -15.69 6.16 14.52
CA LEU A 161 -16.08 4.87 15.12
C LEU A 161 -17.08 4.12 14.24
N ASP A 162 -18.11 4.78 13.75
CA ASP A 162 -19.09 4.15 12.85
C ASP A 162 -18.42 3.67 11.56
N ASP A 163 -17.55 4.50 10.97
CA ASP A 163 -16.84 4.17 9.74
C ASP A 163 -15.86 3.00 9.95
N ALA A 164 -15.12 2.96 11.06
CA ALA A 164 -14.28 1.81 11.42
C ALA A 164 -15.09 0.53 11.66
N LEU A 165 -16.26 0.62 12.31
CA LEU A 165 -17.14 -0.54 12.54
C LEU A 165 -17.75 -1.07 11.25
N VAL A 166 -18.18 -0.18 10.34
CA VAL A 166 -18.64 -0.55 9.00
C VAL A 166 -17.51 -1.19 8.21
N LEU A 167 -16.32 -0.59 8.26
CA LEU A 167 -15.14 -1.12 7.58
C LEU A 167 -14.77 -2.52 8.07
N ALA A 168 -14.83 -2.77 9.39
CA ALA A 168 -14.63 -4.10 9.96
C ALA A 168 -15.68 -5.11 9.49
N GLN A 169 -16.94 -4.71 9.40
CA GLN A 169 -18.03 -5.56 8.89
C GLN A 169 -17.83 -5.96 7.43
N ILE A 170 -17.37 -5.04 6.56
CA ILE A 170 -17.13 -5.35 5.15
C ILE A 170 -15.78 -6.04 4.88
N LEU A 171 -14.82 -5.92 5.80
CA LEU A 171 -13.50 -6.52 5.64
C LEU A 171 -13.58 -8.04 5.51
N LYS A 172 -14.36 -8.71 6.38
CA LYS A 172 -14.52 -10.17 6.35
C LYS A 172 -15.03 -10.70 4.99
N PRO A 173 -16.18 -10.26 4.45
CA PRO A 173 -16.64 -10.75 3.15
C PRO A 173 -15.68 -10.37 2.02
N ALA A 174 -15.01 -9.21 2.07
CA ALA A 174 -13.98 -8.86 1.09
C ALA A 174 -12.79 -9.84 1.11
N LEU A 175 -12.31 -10.23 2.30
CA LEU A 175 -11.24 -11.22 2.46
C LEU A 175 -11.67 -12.62 1.98
N VAL A 176 -12.91 -13.03 2.27
CA VAL A 176 -13.47 -14.30 1.77
C VAL A 176 -13.50 -14.31 0.24
N GLN A 177 -14.01 -13.25 -0.37
CA GLN A 177 -14.08 -13.13 -1.83
C GLN A 177 -12.69 -13.08 -2.48
N ALA A 178 -11.71 -12.43 -1.83
CA ALA A 178 -10.32 -12.45 -2.26
C ALA A 178 -9.73 -13.87 -2.25
N ARG A 179 -10.03 -14.67 -1.21
CA ARG A 179 -9.63 -16.07 -1.12
C ARG A 179 -10.26 -16.92 -2.22
N GLU A 180 -11.55 -16.79 -2.44
CA GLU A 180 -12.29 -17.52 -3.49
C GLU A 180 -11.72 -17.24 -4.89
N ARG A 181 -11.34 -15.98 -5.15
CA ARG A 181 -10.75 -15.54 -6.41
C ARG A 181 -9.24 -15.76 -6.49
N ARG A 182 -8.61 -16.26 -5.43
CA ARG A 182 -7.15 -16.41 -5.30
C ARG A 182 -6.40 -15.09 -5.55
N SER A 183 -7.02 -13.97 -5.20
CA SER A 183 -6.46 -12.64 -5.36
C SER A 183 -5.37 -12.37 -4.32
N TRP A 184 -4.41 -11.55 -4.69
CA TRP A 184 -3.43 -11.00 -3.75
C TRP A 184 -4.03 -9.81 -3.02
N LEU A 185 -3.91 -9.81 -1.69
CA LEU A 185 -4.26 -8.69 -0.85
C LEU A 185 -3.27 -7.54 -1.07
N PRO A 186 -3.72 -6.28 -1.18
CA PRO A 186 -2.86 -5.11 -1.38
C PRO A 186 -2.16 -4.69 -0.08
N ILE A 187 -1.32 -5.58 0.45
CA ILE A 187 -0.56 -5.33 1.68
C ILE A 187 0.74 -4.63 1.31
N ARG A 188 1.03 -3.50 1.95
CA ARG A 188 2.27 -2.76 1.74
C ARG A 188 3.05 -2.71 3.04
N SER A 189 4.36 -2.92 2.94
CA SER A 189 5.26 -2.73 4.08
C SER A 189 5.49 -1.25 4.32
N VAL A 190 5.51 -0.85 5.59
CA VAL A 190 5.91 0.48 6.04
C VAL A 190 7.03 0.35 7.04
N SER A 191 7.93 1.33 7.08
CA SER A 191 9.00 1.35 8.06
C SER A 191 9.01 2.64 8.85
N ARG A 192 9.87 2.67 9.85
CA ARG A 192 10.08 3.79 10.76
C ARG A 192 11.56 3.87 11.09
N ARG A 193 12.04 5.09 11.32
CA ARG A 193 13.44 5.38 11.62
C ARG A 193 13.53 6.10 12.95
N ILE A 194 14.48 5.66 13.77
CA ILE A 194 14.91 6.37 14.97
C ILE A 194 16.24 7.04 14.62
N TRP A 195 16.27 8.36 14.69
CA TRP A 195 17.43 9.18 14.37
C TRP A 195 18.37 9.28 15.58
N PRO A 196 19.67 9.63 15.38
CA PRO A 196 20.63 9.74 16.48
C PRO A 196 20.24 10.75 17.59
N ASN A 197 19.41 11.73 17.27
CA ASN A 197 18.86 12.70 18.23
C ASN A 197 17.63 12.18 19.02
N GLY A 198 17.24 10.92 18.81
CA GLY A 198 16.06 10.31 19.43
C GLY A 198 14.74 10.61 18.71
N GLN A 199 14.75 11.42 17.64
CA GLN A 199 13.55 11.69 16.85
C GLN A 199 13.11 10.41 16.14
N ILE A 200 11.80 10.20 16.10
CA ILE A 200 11.17 9.09 15.38
C ILE A 200 10.48 9.67 14.15
N THR A 201 10.65 9.02 13.01
CA THR A 201 9.91 9.32 11.78
C THR A 201 9.36 8.04 11.17
N HIS A 202 8.25 8.14 10.46
CA HIS A 202 7.58 7.04 9.77
C HIS A 202 7.63 7.25 8.26
N ASP A 203 7.63 6.15 7.51
CA ASP A 203 7.67 6.24 6.05
C ASP A 203 6.35 6.80 5.49
N GLU A 204 6.47 7.64 4.47
CA GLU A 204 5.33 8.08 3.68
C GLU A 204 4.86 6.96 2.74
N LEU A 205 3.54 6.71 2.71
CA LEU A 205 2.93 5.78 1.76
C LEU A 205 2.89 6.36 0.35
N ARG A 206 3.96 6.11 -0.41
CA ARG A 206 4.06 6.53 -1.82
C ARG A 206 3.34 5.54 -2.74
N PRO A 207 2.86 6.00 -3.93
CA PRO A 207 2.33 5.10 -4.94
C PRO A 207 3.36 4.03 -5.31
N LEU A 208 2.94 2.76 -5.34
CA LEU A 208 3.82 1.62 -5.60
C LEU A 208 4.60 1.79 -6.91
N LYS A 209 3.95 2.30 -7.95
CA LYS A 209 4.55 2.64 -9.23
C LYS A 209 5.81 3.51 -9.11
N VAL A 210 5.78 4.53 -8.23
CA VAL A 210 6.93 5.43 -8.00
C VAL A 210 8.07 4.71 -7.27
N LEU A 211 7.74 3.83 -6.34
CA LEU A 211 8.72 3.05 -5.59
C LEU A 211 9.37 1.98 -6.49
N ALA A 212 8.53 1.19 -7.16
CA ALA A 212 8.95 0.11 -8.06
C ALA A 212 9.86 0.59 -9.18
N ALA A 213 9.60 1.78 -9.75
CA ALA A 213 10.44 2.36 -10.80
C ALA A 213 11.87 2.71 -10.33
N ARG A 214 12.11 2.73 -9.02
CA ARG A 214 13.42 3.02 -8.40
C ARG A 214 14.00 1.83 -7.66
N MET A 215 13.30 0.70 -7.61
CA MET A 215 13.79 -0.49 -6.94
C MET A 215 14.94 -1.09 -7.77
N PRO A 216 16.07 -1.45 -7.13
CA PRO A 216 17.09 -2.22 -7.79
C PRO A 216 16.52 -3.60 -8.16
N CYS A 217 17.06 -4.18 -9.23
CA CYS A 217 16.78 -5.57 -9.60
C CYS A 217 18.07 -6.36 -9.40
N ASP A 218 17.96 -7.46 -8.65
CA ASP A 218 19.11 -8.30 -8.31
C ASP A 218 19.62 -9.12 -9.51
N HIS A 219 18.90 -9.08 -10.64
CA HIS A 219 19.22 -9.84 -11.84
C HIS A 219 19.48 -8.91 -13.04
N LEU A 220 20.43 -9.29 -13.88
CA LEU A 220 20.69 -8.67 -15.16
C LEU A 220 19.49 -8.85 -16.10
N ASN A 221 19.18 -7.81 -16.87
CA ASN A 221 18.15 -7.89 -17.89
C ASN A 221 18.59 -8.80 -19.05
N PRO A 222 17.90 -9.92 -19.32
CA PRO A 222 18.26 -10.87 -20.37
C PRO A 222 17.88 -10.39 -21.78
N GLY A 223 17.24 -9.22 -21.91
CA GLY A 223 16.84 -8.63 -23.18
C GLY A 223 15.34 -8.77 -23.46
N LEU A 224 14.97 -8.78 -24.74
CA LEU A 224 13.58 -8.84 -25.19
C LEU A 224 12.94 -10.19 -24.85
N TYR A 225 11.68 -10.15 -24.45
CA TYR A 225 10.85 -11.34 -24.34
C TYR A 225 10.67 -12.01 -25.71
N VAL A 226 10.67 -13.35 -25.73
CA VAL A 226 10.44 -14.14 -26.94
C VAL A 226 9.19 -14.98 -26.73
N ALA A 227 8.19 -14.81 -27.59
CA ALA A 227 6.92 -15.53 -27.50
C ALA A 227 7.12 -17.05 -27.40
N GLY A 228 6.45 -17.68 -26.44
CA GLY A 228 6.56 -19.12 -26.16
C GLY A 228 7.76 -19.53 -25.30
N ARG A 229 8.60 -18.59 -24.86
CA ARG A 229 9.61 -18.80 -23.82
C ARG A 229 9.06 -18.38 -22.45
N PRO A 230 9.59 -18.91 -21.34
CA PRO A 230 9.25 -18.39 -20.02
C PRO A 230 9.74 -16.95 -19.83
N LEU A 231 9.11 -16.22 -18.91
CA LEU A 231 9.67 -14.99 -18.36
C LEU A 231 10.93 -15.33 -17.56
N VAL A 232 11.91 -14.43 -17.56
CA VAL A 232 13.21 -14.64 -16.89
C VAL A 232 13.41 -13.50 -15.90
N GLN A 233 13.84 -13.81 -14.68
CA GLN A 233 14.19 -12.78 -13.68
C GLN A 233 15.15 -11.74 -14.27
N GLY A 234 14.98 -10.47 -13.90
CA GLY A 234 15.71 -9.35 -14.48
C GLY A 234 15.03 -8.69 -15.68
N MET A 235 14.06 -9.32 -16.34
CA MET A 235 13.30 -8.67 -17.41
C MET A 235 12.65 -7.37 -16.93
N ARG A 236 12.70 -6.34 -17.77
CA ARG A 236 12.13 -5.00 -17.53
C ARG A 236 10.76 -4.89 -18.17
N ILE A 237 9.73 -4.76 -17.34
CA ILE A 237 8.32 -4.81 -17.75
C ILE A 237 7.69 -3.42 -17.63
N ALA A 238 7.17 -2.90 -18.74
CA ALA A 238 6.34 -1.69 -18.73
C ALA A 238 4.85 -2.06 -18.84
N LEU A 239 3.98 -1.22 -18.28
CA LEU A 239 2.53 -1.43 -18.27
C LEU A 239 1.83 -0.32 -19.05
N SER A 240 0.97 -0.69 -20.02
CA SER A 240 0.16 0.25 -20.80
C SER A 240 -1.15 0.62 -20.07
N ALA A 241 -1.94 1.55 -20.62
CA ALA A 241 -3.21 1.94 -20.01
C ALA A 241 -4.32 0.92 -20.30
N GLU A 242 -4.18 0.17 -21.39
CA GLU A 242 -5.13 -0.81 -21.91
C GLU A 242 -4.98 -2.13 -21.12
N MET A 243 -5.42 -2.13 -19.86
CA MET A 243 -5.34 -3.29 -18.96
C MET A 243 -6.66 -3.51 -18.23
N THR A 244 -6.91 -4.77 -17.86
CA THR A 244 -8.03 -5.18 -16.99
C THR A 244 -7.57 -5.28 -15.54
N HIS A 245 -6.40 -5.86 -15.30
CA HIS A 245 -5.74 -5.86 -13.99
C HIS A 245 -5.25 -4.45 -13.62
N THR A 246 -5.29 -4.14 -12.32
CA THR A 246 -4.76 -2.87 -11.83
C THR A 246 -3.24 -2.82 -11.98
N HIS A 247 -2.67 -1.63 -12.25
CA HIS A 247 -1.22 -1.49 -12.34
C HIS A 247 -0.53 -1.89 -11.04
N GLU A 248 -1.09 -1.53 -9.89
CA GLU A 248 -0.55 -1.93 -8.59
C GLU A 248 -0.44 -3.45 -8.46
N GLU A 249 -1.52 -4.19 -8.76
CA GLU A 249 -1.51 -5.67 -8.71
C GLU A 249 -0.42 -6.26 -9.61
N VAL A 250 -0.29 -5.78 -10.84
CA VAL A 250 0.70 -6.32 -11.79
C VAL A 250 2.12 -5.95 -11.37
N ILE A 251 2.35 -4.75 -10.80
CA ILE A 251 3.66 -4.33 -10.29
C ILE A 251 4.08 -5.17 -9.08
N GLU A 252 3.17 -5.50 -8.18
CA GLU A 252 3.45 -6.44 -7.07
C GLU A 252 3.92 -7.79 -7.61
N ARG A 253 3.22 -8.33 -8.61
CA ARG A 253 3.61 -9.60 -9.25
C ARG A 253 4.97 -9.52 -9.94
N ILE A 254 5.27 -8.39 -10.59
CA ILE A 254 6.58 -8.12 -11.23
C ILE A 254 7.70 -8.22 -10.18
N ILE A 255 7.54 -7.53 -9.06
CA ILE A 255 8.55 -7.50 -7.98
C ILE A 255 8.69 -8.89 -7.35
N ASP A 256 7.58 -9.54 -7.00
CA ASP A 256 7.54 -10.88 -6.40
C ASP A 256 8.23 -11.93 -7.28
N ALA A 257 8.08 -11.83 -8.60
CA ALA A 257 8.68 -12.75 -9.55
C ALA A 257 10.16 -12.46 -9.88
N GLY A 258 10.78 -11.46 -9.24
CA GLY A 258 12.17 -11.05 -9.52
C GLY A 258 12.35 -10.34 -10.88
N LEU A 259 11.26 -9.82 -11.45
CA LEU A 259 11.27 -8.94 -12.61
C LEU A 259 11.39 -7.48 -12.15
N SER A 260 11.63 -6.55 -13.07
CA SER A 260 11.73 -5.12 -12.75
C SER A 260 10.66 -4.30 -13.45
N TYR A 261 10.10 -3.33 -12.74
CA TYR A 261 9.12 -2.41 -13.31
C TYR A 261 9.79 -1.27 -14.06
N ALA A 262 9.29 -0.96 -15.26
CA ALA A 262 9.73 0.17 -16.06
C ALA A 262 8.62 1.24 -16.18
N GLU A 263 8.93 2.45 -15.70
CA GLU A 263 8.03 3.61 -15.85
C GLU A 263 7.90 4.03 -17.32
N ASN A 264 8.96 3.93 -18.10
CA ASN A 264 9.03 4.35 -19.50
C ASN A 264 9.38 3.16 -20.38
N VAL A 265 9.02 3.26 -21.67
CA VAL A 265 9.40 2.30 -22.70
C VAL A 265 10.67 2.78 -23.39
N ASP A 266 11.73 2.00 -23.27
CA ASP A 266 13.07 2.26 -23.81
C ASP A 266 13.71 0.99 -24.39
N GLN A 267 14.92 1.09 -24.94
CA GLN A 267 15.65 -0.03 -25.52
C GLN A 267 16.00 -1.15 -24.53
N GLN A 268 15.92 -0.90 -23.23
CA GLN A 268 16.12 -1.92 -22.20
C GLN A 268 14.80 -2.57 -21.79
N THR A 269 13.66 -2.11 -22.28
CA THR A 269 12.36 -2.71 -21.93
C THR A 269 12.23 -4.07 -22.62
N SER A 270 12.01 -5.12 -21.82
CA SER A 270 11.91 -6.51 -22.29
C SER A 270 10.53 -6.81 -22.87
N LEU A 271 9.48 -6.25 -22.27
CA LEU A 271 8.09 -6.54 -22.58
C LEU A 271 7.20 -5.37 -22.15
N VAL A 272 6.15 -5.10 -22.93
CA VAL A 272 5.06 -4.22 -22.50
C VAL A 272 3.76 -5.02 -22.34
N VAL A 273 3.15 -4.93 -21.16
CA VAL A 273 1.83 -5.52 -20.91
C VAL A 273 0.76 -4.58 -21.43
N CYS A 274 -0.03 -5.04 -22.40
CA CYS A 274 -1.03 -4.27 -23.15
C CYS A 274 -2.08 -5.22 -23.73
N ASN A 275 -3.35 -4.98 -23.44
CA ASN A 275 -4.46 -5.80 -23.96
C ASN A 275 -4.89 -5.42 -25.37
N ASP A 276 -4.56 -4.21 -25.82
CA ASP A 276 -4.76 -3.81 -27.21
C ASP A 276 -3.62 -4.35 -28.07
N ALA A 277 -3.99 -5.09 -29.13
CA ALA A 277 -3.03 -5.66 -30.08
C ALA A 277 -2.50 -4.63 -31.10
N ALA A 278 -3.21 -3.50 -31.27
CA ALA A 278 -2.82 -2.43 -32.19
C ALA A 278 -3.02 -1.04 -31.55
N PRO A 279 -2.32 -0.74 -30.44
CA PRO A 279 -2.51 0.50 -29.70
C PRO A 279 -2.13 1.72 -30.54
N ALA A 280 -3.01 2.70 -30.59
CA ALA A 280 -2.81 3.92 -31.38
C ALA A 280 -1.94 4.98 -30.68
N GLN A 281 -1.75 4.87 -29.36
CA GLN A 281 -0.98 5.83 -28.57
C GLN A 281 -0.43 5.19 -27.27
N GLY A 282 0.34 5.96 -26.50
CA GLY A 282 0.85 5.52 -25.20
C GLY A 282 1.97 4.49 -25.27
N LYS A 283 2.19 3.77 -24.17
CA LYS A 283 3.32 2.83 -24.03
C LYS A 283 3.21 1.63 -24.97
N GLY A 284 2.00 1.14 -25.23
CA GLY A 284 1.80 0.07 -26.21
C GLY A 284 2.24 0.49 -27.61
N TYR A 285 1.86 1.68 -28.05
CA TYR A 285 2.29 2.24 -29.34
C TYR A 285 3.82 2.43 -29.40
N GLN A 286 4.42 3.00 -28.35
CA GLN A 286 5.86 3.19 -28.25
C GLN A 286 6.65 1.88 -28.33
N ALA A 287 6.10 0.79 -27.76
CA ALA A 287 6.70 -0.53 -27.81
C ALA A 287 6.75 -1.07 -29.24
N VAL A 288 5.64 -0.95 -29.98
CA VAL A 288 5.55 -1.38 -31.39
C VAL A 288 6.56 -0.63 -32.26
N GLU A 289 6.66 0.69 -32.12
CA GLU A 289 7.64 1.53 -32.86
C GLU A 289 9.10 1.13 -32.58
N GLN A 290 9.38 0.64 -31.36
CA GLN A 290 10.72 0.21 -30.93
C GLN A 290 10.98 -1.29 -31.11
N GLY A 291 10.01 -2.05 -31.64
CA GLY A 291 10.13 -3.50 -31.82
C GLY A 291 10.10 -4.31 -30.51
N ILE A 292 9.56 -3.73 -29.44
CA ILE A 292 9.39 -4.39 -28.14
C ILE A 292 8.07 -5.17 -28.15
N PRO A 293 8.07 -6.45 -27.72
CA PRO A 293 6.87 -7.29 -27.76
C PRO A 293 5.77 -6.77 -26.83
N LEU A 294 4.52 -7.04 -27.22
CA LEU A 294 3.32 -6.83 -26.40
C LEU A 294 2.79 -8.17 -25.86
N MET A 295 2.18 -8.15 -24.68
CA MET A 295 1.48 -9.29 -24.09
C MET A 295 0.24 -8.82 -23.33
N GLY A 296 -0.88 -9.53 -23.48
CA GLY A 296 -2.08 -9.25 -22.70
C GLY A 296 -1.87 -9.54 -21.21
N ASP A 297 -2.51 -8.77 -20.33
CA ASP A 297 -2.36 -8.89 -18.89
C ASP A 297 -2.76 -10.26 -18.33
N ALA A 298 -3.83 -10.88 -18.84
CA ALA A 298 -4.26 -12.22 -18.44
C ALA A 298 -3.21 -13.30 -18.77
N GLU A 299 -2.56 -13.19 -19.93
CA GLU A 299 -1.46 -14.08 -20.32
C GLU A 299 -0.24 -13.82 -19.43
N PHE A 300 0.11 -12.55 -19.25
CA PHE A 300 1.23 -12.13 -18.39
C PHE A 300 1.08 -12.65 -16.96
N MET A 301 -0.10 -12.48 -16.37
CA MET A 301 -0.42 -12.95 -15.01
C MET A 301 -0.37 -14.47 -14.88
N THR A 302 -0.59 -15.21 -15.97
CA THR A 302 -0.42 -16.67 -16.00
C THR A 302 1.06 -17.06 -16.06
N LEU A 303 1.84 -16.38 -16.92
CA LEU A 303 3.26 -16.70 -17.15
C LEU A 303 4.16 -16.25 -16.00
N ILE A 304 3.83 -15.16 -15.30
CA ILE A 304 4.68 -14.58 -14.26
C ILE A 304 4.89 -15.52 -13.06
N GLY A 305 3.92 -16.37 -12.75
CA GLY A 305 4.07 -17.42 -11.73
C GLY A 305 5.02 -18.55 -12.13
N GLN A 306 5.51 -18.55 -13.37
CA GLN A 306 6.42 -19.55 -13.94
C GLN A 306 7.74 -18.93 -14.41
N ALA A 307 8.06 -17.72 -13.93
CA ALA A 307 9.32 -17.07 -14.26
C ALA A 307 10.51 -17.96 -13.84
N VAL A 308 11.50 -18.09 -14.71
CA VAL A 308 12.71 -18.87 -14.46
C VAL A 308 13.85 -17.99 -13.95
N GLY A 309 14.84 -18.63 -13.32
CA GLY A 309 16.00 -17.97 -12.73
C GLY A 309 16.75 -17.06 -13.71
N GLY A 310 17.18 -15.89 -13.22
CA GLY A 310 17.97 -14.91 -13.96
C GLY A 310 19.46 -15.07 -13.73
N THR A 311 20.25 -14.15 -14.29
CA THR A 311 21.68 -14.01 -13.96
C THR A 311 21.83 -12.91 -12.92
N ASP A 312 22.44 -13.20 -11.78
CA ASP A 312 22.63 -12.21 -10.71
C ASP A 312 23.50 -11.03 -11.18
N VAL A 313 23.21 -9.84 -10.67
CA VAL A 313 24.12 -8.70 -10.78
C VAL A 313 25.30 -8.98 -9.85
N GLU A 314 26.51 -9.10 -10.39
CA GLU A 314 27.72 -9.25 -9.56
C GLU A 314 27.84 -8.04 -8.61
N GLU A 315 27.76 -8.29 -7.29
CA GLU A 315 28.15 -7.28 -6.30
C GLU A 315 29.65 -7.04 -6.44
N PHE A 316 30.03 -5.86 -6.93
CA PHE A 316 31.39 -5.37 -6.77
C PHE A 316 31.68 -5.18 -5.28
N THR A 317 32.16 -6.23 -4.63
CA THR A 317 32.89 -6.09 -3.38
C THR A 317 34.25 -5.52 -3.76
N ASP A 318 34.49 -4.26 -3.43
CA ASP A 318 35.82 -3.69 -3.51
C ASP A 318 36.71 -4.48 -2.54
N THR A 319 37.43 -5.46 -3.09
CA THR A 319 38.40 -6.28 -2.38
C THR A 319 39.78 -5.63 -2.41
N THR A 320 39.85 -4.29 -2.57
CA THR A 320 41.06 -3.56 -2.21
C THR A 320 41.31 -3.79 -0.72
N ALA A 321 42.20 -4.75 -0.49
CA ALA A 321 42.68 -5.13 0.81
C ALA A 321 43.10 -3.88 1.59
N ASP A 322 42.70 -3.82 2.86
CA ASP A 322 43.48 -3.17 3.91
C ASP A 322 44.94 -3.61 3.76
N GLY A 323 45.75 -2.79 3.08
CA GLY A 323 47.11 -3.20 2.72
C GLY A 323 47.75 -2.31 1.67
N ASP A 324 47.93 -1.03 1.98
CA ASP A 324 49.24 -0.39 1.96
C ASP A 324 49.10 1.09 2.31
N GLN A 325 49.41 1.40 3.57
CA GLN A 325 49.82 2.74 3.98
C GLN A 325 51.09 3.12 3.20
N TYR A 326 50.95 3.81 2.08
CA TYR A 326 52.06 4.57 1.52
C TYR A 326 52.31 5.78 2.43
N ALA A 327 53.26 5.60 3.36
CA ALA A 327 53.94 6.71 3.99
C ALA A 327 54.66 7.51 2.89
N LEU A 328 54.25 8.76 2.70
CA LEU A 328 55.03 9.75 1.96
C LEU A 328 55.45 10.85 2.93
N PHE A 329 56.77 10.96 3.07
CA PHE A 329 57.51 12.06 3.67
C PHE A 329 57.25 13.38 2.94
#